data_AF-S4RRL7-F1
#
_entry.id   AF-S4RRL7-F1
#
_cell.length_a   1.000
_cell.length_b   1.000
_cell.length_c   1.000
_cell.angle_alpha   90.00
_cell.angle_beta   90.00
_cell.angle_gamma   90.00
#
_symmetry.space_group_name_H-M   'P 1'
#
loop_
_entity.id
_entity.type
_entity.pdbx_description
1 polymer ?
#
loop_
_entity_poly.entity_id
_entity_poly.type
_entity_poly.pdbx_seq_one_letter_code
_entity_poly.pdbx_strand_id
1 'polypeptide(L)'
;RLQGSYEALSGGSTTEGFEDFTGGVAESIELNKPPSNLWRMLQQATLRGSLMGCSINITSQADSEAITSRKLVKGHAYSLTGTTEVDYQGQMVRLVRIRNPWGQVEWTGAWSDNAPQWGYVSDEDRGRLQVSQEDGEFWMSFEDFLRQFSRLEICNLTPDALDDDSLGHWSANNFEGSWVRGCSAGGCRNFIVHLWEKWKFHLKHTEEDDDPHDNEAGCTFIVALMQKERRKKRRQGGDVLTVGYAIYEVPEQFVGQPQVKLKKDYFQYHSSKARSEVFINLREVSQRFTLPAGEYIVVPSTFEPNQEADFILRIFSEKQSVTVSARTTTSNTSPHSPTHTCTYTNTRIPHDGCSHTRERAHSRARTPTPRHSDAPTSFTSFKFSSTCPRFYKLFDRLAGEDQEISAKELQSILNRVVSKLHSTVTTDGFGLEACRSMVSLMDKDGTAKLGVKEFNFLWKKIKNWQQIFLEYDTDSTGTMNSMEMRLALEAAGFRLNEKLNQIVTTRYADGENGITIDFDNYVCCLVRLETMFRTFQALEKDGNEKINLNLPQFLHVTMFA
;
A
#
# COMPACT_ATOMS: atom_id res chain seq x y z
N ARG A 1 10.68 -27.78 -6.13
CA ARG A 1 11.57 -26.85 -6.88
C ARG A 1 11.39 -25.40 -6.45
N LEU A 2 10.20 -24.80 -6.57
CA LEU A 2 9.94 -23.40 -6.17
C LEU A 2 10.16 -23.13 -4.67
N GLN A 3 9.81 -24.09 -3.82
CA GLN A 3 10.01 -24.02 -2.36
C GLN A 3 11.38 -24.55 -1.90
N GLY A 4 12.31 -24.82 -2.83
CA GLY A 4 13.67 -25.27 -2.52
C GLY A 4 13.85 -26.78 -2.29
N SER A 5 12.94 -27.46 -1.58
CA SER A 5 12.98 -28.93 -1.35
C SER A 5 11.58 -29.53 -1.18
N TYR A 6 11.47 -30.87 -1.18
CA TYR A 6 10.22 -31.56 -0.83
C TYR A 6 9.89 -31.42 0.66
N GLU A 7 10.91 -31.46 1.52
CA GLU A 7 10.75 -31.26 2.97
C GLU A 7 10.12 -29.90 3.31
N ALA A 8 10.39 -28.87 2.51
CA ALA A 8 9.78 -27.54 2.67
C ALA A 8 8.26 -27.49 2.40
N LEU A 9 7.67 -28.59 1.89
CA LEU A 9 6.22 -28.75 1.71
C LEU A 9 5.55 -29.45 2.90
N SER A 10 6.34 -30.01 3.82
CA SER A 10 5.81 -30.65 5.03
C SER A 10 5.17 -29.60 5.95
N GLY A 11 3.92 -29.83 6.34
CA GLY A 11 3.15 -28.92 7.20
C GLY A 11 2.47 -27.76 6.48
N GLY A 12 2.26 -27.83 5.16
CA GLY A 12 1.43 -26.87 4.42
C GLY A 12 -0.07 -27.09 4.63
N SER A 13 -0.87 -26.03 4.48
CA SER A 13 -2.34 -26.09 4.51
C SER A 13 -2.92 -26.28 3.11
N THR A 14 -4.08 -26.92 2.97
CA THR A 14 -4.84 -27.03 1.71
C THR A 14 -5.20 -25.65 1.15
N THR A 15 -5.49 -24.67 2.02
CA THR A 15 -5.68 -23.25 1.63
C THR A 15 -4.47 -22.67 0.90
N GLU A 16 -3.26 -22.97 1.35
CA GLU A 16 -2.05 -22.46 0.71
C GLU A 16 -1.83 -23.10 -0.66
N GLY A 17 -2.21 -24.38 -0.80
CA GLY A 17 -2.22 -25.08 -2.09
C GLY A 17 -3.22 -24.47 -3.06
N PHE A 18 -4.44 -24.17 -2.61
CA PHE A 18 -5.43 -23.50 -3.43
C PHE A 18 -4.93 -22.15 -3.95
N GLU A 19 -4.40 -21.30 -3.08
CA GLU A 19 -3.83 -20.01 -3.46
C GLU A 19 -2.68 -20.16 -4.47
N ASP A 20 -1.76 -21.10 -4.23
CA ASP A 20 -0.57 -21.28 -5.09
C ASP A 20 -0.92 -21.82 -6.48
N PHE A 21 -2.00 -22.61 -6.61
CA PHE A 21 -2.42 -23.20 -7.88
C PHE A 21 -3.42 -22.35 -8.67
N THR A 22 -4.16 -21.48 -7.99
CA THR A 22 -5.26 -20.72 -8.63
C THR A 22 -5.04 -19.22 -8.65
N GLY A 23 -4.17 -18.68 -7.78
CA GLY A 23 -4.10 -17.23 -7.54
C GLY A 23 -5.31 -16.65 -6.79
N GLY A 24 -6.29 -17.49 -6.42
CA GLY A 24 -7.49 -17.11 -5.69
C GLY A 24 -7.25 -16.76 -4.21
N VAL A 25 -8.31 -16.37 -3.53
CA VAL A 25 -8.33 -16.08 -2.08
C VAL A 25 -9.01 -17.22 -1.35
N ALA A 26 -8.31 -17.84 -0.42
CA ALA A 26 -8.86 -18.92 0.40
C ALA A 26 -9.44 -18.39 1.72
N GLU A 27 -10.62 -18.85 2.09
CA GLU A 27 -11.26 -18.66 3.39
C GLU A 27 -11.35 -20.00 4.11
N SER A 28 -11.22 -20.00 5.44
CA SER A 28 -11.35 -21.21 6.28
C SER A 28 -12.44 -21.00 7.32
N ILE A 29 -13.35 -21.96 7.42
CA ILE A 29 -14.54 -21.90 8.27
C ILE A 29 -14.54 -23.12 9.18
N GLU A 30 -14.63 -22.89 10.49
CA GLU A 30 -14.83 -23.97 11.46
C GLU A 30 -16.31 -24.37 11.50
N LEU A 31 -16.60 -25.63 11.16
CA LEU A 31 -17.97 -26.14 11.07
C LEU A 31 -18.60 -26.43 12.44
N ASN A 32 -17.81 -26.35 13.52
CA ASN A 32 -18.31 -26.40 14.90
C ASN A 32 -19.08 -25.13 15.31
N LYS A 33 -18.83 -24.01 14.61
CA LYS A 33 -19.42 -22.69 14.83
C LYS A 33 -19.64 -22.02 13.46
N PRO A 34 -20.49 -22.61 12.61
CA PRO A 34 -20.69 -22.09 11.27
C PRO A 34 -21.40 -20.74 11.32
N PRO A 35 -21.14 -19.83 10.37
CA PRO A 35 -21.91 -18.61 10.24
C PRO A 35 -23.36 -18.94 9.84
N SER A 36 -24.33 -18.12 10.26
CA SER A 36 -25.76 -18.36 10.01
C SER A 36 -26.11 -18.44 8.51
N ASN A 37 -25.35 -17.73 7.68
CA ASN A 37 -25.49 -17.68 6.22
C ASN A 37 -24.59 -18.70 5.47
N LEU A 38 -23.99 -19.69 6.16
CA LEU A 38 -23.08 -20.66 5.54
C LEU A 38 -23.67 -21.37 4.31
N TRP A 39 -24.96 -21.73 4.35
CA TRP A 39 -25.61 -22.38 3.22
C TRP A 39 -25.59 -21.51 1.95
N ARG A 40 -25.93 -20.22 2.09
CA ARG A 40 -25.85 -19.24 0.99
C ARG A 40 -24.42 -19.11 0.50
N MET A 41 -23.43 -19.07 1.41
CA MET A 41 -22.02 -19.01 1.01
C MET A 41 -21.63 -20.19 0.11
N LEU A 42 -22.07 -21.41 0.43
CA LEU A 42 -21.81 -22.59 -0.40
C LEU A 42 -22.51 -22.52 -1.77
N GLN A 43 -23.76 -22.06 -1.80
CA GLN A 43 -24.49 -21.87 -3.07
C GLN A 43 -23.79 -20.82 -3.95
N GLN A 44 -23.44 -19.67 -3.38
CA GLN A 44 -22.75 -18.60 -4.09
C GLN A 44 -21.34 -19.00 -4.54
N ALA A 45 -20.63 -19.80 -3.75
CA ALA A 45 -19.35 -20.39 -4.12
C ALA A 45 -19.50 -21.38 -5.29
N THR A 46 -20.52 -22.24 -5.26
CA THR A 46 -20.83 -23.18 -6.37
C THR A 46 -21.15 -22.43 -7.66
N LEU A 47 -22.00 -21.39 -7.59
CA LEU A 47 -22.40 -20.56 -8.74
C LEU A 47 -21.26 -19.73 -9.33
N ARG A 48 -20.21 -19.44 -8.55
CA ARG A 48 -19.02 -18.71 -9.00
C ARG A 48 -17.85 -19.61 -9.35
N GLY A 49 -18.05 -20.93 -9.37
CA GLY A 49 -16.98 -21.90 -9.65
C GLY A 49 -15.85 -21.91 -8.60
N SER A 50 -16.09 -21.41 -7.39
CA SER A 50 -15.11 -21.46 -6.30
C SER A 50 -14.75 -22.92 -5.98
N LEU A 51 -13.48 -23.18 -5.69
CA LEU A 51 -13.04 -24.51 -5.27
C LEU A 51 -13.32 -24.66 -3.77
N MET A 52 -13.96 -25.76 -3.38
CA MET A 52 -14.28 -26.01 -1.98
C MET A 52 -13.68 -27.32 -1.50
N GLY A 53 -13.00 -27.26 -0.36
CA GLY A 53 -12.41 -28.39 0.33
C GLY A 53 -13.00 -28.54 1.73
N CYS A 54 -13.07 -29.76 2.25
CA CYS A 54 -13.46 -29.99 3.64
C CYS A 54 -12.67 -31.13 4.25
N SER A 55 -12.55 -31.13 5.58
CA SER A 55 -11.77 -32.13 6.31
C SER A 55 -12.34 -32.40 7.70
N ILE A 56 -11.93 -33.55 8.24
CA ILE A 56 -12.29 -34.01 9.58
C ILE A 56 -11.03 -33.98 10.44
N ASN A 57 -11.10 -33.29 11.57
CA ASN A 57 -9.96 -33.19 12.50
C ASN A 57 -9.62 -34.56 13.09
N ILE A 58 -8.32 -34.78 13.32
CA ILE A 58 -7.81 -35.94 14.04
C ILE A 58 -7.56 -35.59 15.51
N THR A 59 -7.86 -36.52 16.40
CA THR A 59 -7.60 -36.41 17.85
C THR A 59 -6.18 -36.82 18.22
N SER A 60 -5.57 -37.69 17.43
CA SER A 60 -4.19 -38.15 17.61
C SER A 60 -3.54 -38.41 16.24
N GLN A 61 -2.21 -38.38 16.18
CA GLN A 61 -1.50 -38.64 14.91
C GLN A 61 -1.73 -40.07 14.38
N ALA A 62 -2.08 -41.01 15.26
CA ALA A 62 -2.46 -42.38 14.89
C ALA A 62 -3.85 -42.46 14.23
N ASP A 63 -4.67 -41.41 14.35
CA ASP A 63 -5.97 -41.30 13.69
C ASP A 63 -5.88 -40.74 12.26
N SER A 64 -4.67 -40.41 11.78
CA SER A 64 -4.46 -39.95 10.41
C SER A 64 -4.88 -41.04 9.43
N GLU A 65 -5.72 -40.67 8.46
CA GLU A 65 -6.33 -41.58 7.48
C GLU A 65 -7.19 -42.71 8.08
N ALA A 66 -7.62 -42.60 9.35
CA ALA A 66 -8.49 -43.58 9.97
C ALA A 66 -9.93 -43.48 9.42
N ILE A 67 -10.49 -44.62 9.02
CA ILE A 67 -11.85 -44.74 8.48
C ILE A 67 -12.86 -44.87 9.63
N THR A 68 -13.89 -44.03 9.63
CA THR A 68 -14.99 -44.03 10.59
C THR A 68 -16.00 -45.16 10.31
N SER A 69 -16.92 -45.42 11.24
CA SER A 69 -18.00 -46.40 11.05
C SER A 69 -18.93 -46.08 9.88
N ARG A 70 -19.02 -44.80 9.49
CA ARG A 70 -19.78 -44.34 8.31
C ARG A 70 -18.92 -44.16 7.05
N LYS A 71 -17.76 -44.82 7.02
CA LYS A 71 -16.78 -44.82 5.91
C LYS A 71 -16.19 -43.45 5.53
N LEU A 72 -16.27 -42.45 6.39
CA LEU A 72 -15.49 -41.21 6.22
C LEU A 72 -14.07 -41.38 6.77
N VAL A 73 -13.07 -40.92 6.05
CA VAL A 73 -11.64 -40.89 6.41
C VAL A 73 -11.30 -39.61 7.19
N LYS A 74 -10.69 -39.75 8.37
CA LYS A 74 -10.23 -38.61 9.20
C LYS A 74 -8.84 -38.12 8.77
N GLY A 75 -8.55 -36.83 9.00
CA GLY A 75 -7.24 -36.24 8.67
C GLY A 75 -6.94 -36.19 7.17
N HIS A 76 -8.00 -36.26 6.36
CA HIS A 76 -7.96 -36.35 4.91
C HIS A 76 -8.77 -35.22 4.29
N ALA A 77 -8.38 -34.79 3.09
CA ALA A 77 -9.05 -33.72 2.36
C ALA A 77 -10.10 -34.29 1.41
N TYR A 78 -11.30 -33.73 1.46
CA TYR A 78 -12.40 -33.98 0.53
C TYR A 78 -12.69 -32.74 -0.29
N SER A 79 -13.26 -32.90 -1.47
CA SER A 79 -13.78 -31.79 -2.27
C SER A 79 -15.29 -31.67 -2.08
N LEU A 80 -15.81 -30.45 -1.90
CA LEU A 80 -17.25 -30.18 -1.99
C LEU A 80 -17.54 -29.73 -3.42
N THR A 81 -18.30 -30.53 -4.15
CA THR A 81 -18.47 -30.41 -5.61
C THR A 81 -19.86 -29.95 -6.03
N GLY A 82 -20.77 -29.71 -5.08
CA GLY A 82 -22.10 -29.21 -5.38
C GLY A 82 -22.98 -28.98 -4.16
N THR A 83 -24.00 -28.16 -4.37
CA THR A 83 -25.09 -27.93 -3.42
C THR A 83 -26.43 -28.00 -4.17
N THR A 84 -27.46 -28.56 -3.53
CA THR A 84 -28.82 -28.57 -4.08
C THR A 84 -29.83 -28.60 -2.95
N GLU A 85 -31.05 -28.18 -3.24
CA GLU A 85 -32.21 -28.43 -2.39
C GLU A 85 -33.15 -29.37 -3.12
N VAL A 86 -33.79 -30.28 -2.39
CA VAL A 86 -34.76 -31.24 -2.94
C VAL A 86 -36.00 -31.29 -2.06
N ASP A 87 -37.17 -31.46 -2.65
CA ASP A 87 -38.38 -31.76 -1.90
C ASP A 87 -38.36 -33.25 -1.50
N TYR A 88 -38.33 -33.48 -0.19
CA TYR A 88 -38.46 -34.79 0.42
C TYR A 88 -39.71 -34.81 1.30
N GLN A 89 -40.77 -35.46 0.82
CA GLN A 89 -42.04 -35.63 1.54
C GLN A 89 -42.71 -34.30 1.95
N GLY A 90 -42.64 -33.26 1.10
CA GLY A 90 -43.22 -31.95 1.36
C GLY A 90 -42.33 -31.04 2.22
N GLN A 91 -41.08 -31.45 2.47
CA GLN A 91 -40.08 -30.65 3.17
C GLN A 91 -38.87 -30.46 2.27
N MET A 92 -38.43 -29.21 2.11
CA MET A 92 -37.19 -28.90 1.41
C MET A 92 -36.00 -29.33 2.27
N VAL A 93 -35.17 -30.21 1.73
CA VAL A 93 -33.95 -30.72 2.35
C VAL A 93 -32.74 -30.20 1.59
N ARG A 94 -31.73 -29.74 2.33
CA ARG A 94 -30.47 -29.20 1.81
C ARG A 94 -29.43 -30.31 1.71
N LEU A 95 -28.88 -30.51 0.52
CA LEU A 95 -27.89 -31.55 0.26
C LEU A 95 -26.57 -30.95 -0.25
N VAL A 96 -25.46 -31.50 0.24
CA VAL A 96 -24.11 -31.21 -0.27
C VAL A 96 -23.53 -32.44 -0.94
N ARG A 97 -22.81 -32.23 -2.04
CA ARG A 97 -22.09 -33.29 -2.74
C ARG A 97 -20.62 -33.21 -2.39
N ILE A 98 -20.08 -34.32 -1.91
CA ILE A 98 -18.72 -34.45 -1.43
C ILE A 98 -18.02 -35.53 -2.23
N ARG A 99 -16.75 -35.32 -2.55
CA ARG A 99 -15.91 -36.26 -3.29
C ARG A 99 -14.65 -36.61 -2.50
N ASN A 100 -14.44 -37.90 -2.30
CA ASN A 100 -13.19 -38.47 -1.84
C ASN A 100 -12.19 -38.55 -3.02
N PRO A 101 -11.04 -37.87 -2.96
CA PRO A 101 -10.05 -37.91 -4.04
C PRO A 101 -9.43 -39.30 -4.29
N TRP A 102 -9.61 -40.27 -3.38
CA TRP A 102 -9.20 -41.66 -3.64
C TRP A 102 -10.03 -42.35 -4.73
N GLY A 103 -11.18 -41.79 -5.10
CA GLY A 103 -12.07 -42.38 -6.09
C GLY A 103 -12.80 -43.63 -5.61
N GLN A 104 -12.85 -43.85 -4.29
CA GLN A 104 -13.45 -44.99 -3.63
C GLN A 104 -13.69 -44.65 -2.15
N VAL A 105 -14.42 -45.51 -1.43
CA VAL A 105 -14.76 -45.37 -0.01
C VAL A 105 -15.68 -44.18 0.22
N GLU A 106 -16.97 -44.47 0.11
CA GLU A 106 -18.07 -43.48 0.18
C GLU A 106 -18.89 -43.57 1.47
N TRP A 107 -19.57 -42.47 1.76
CA TRP A 107 -20.52 -42.32 2.86
C TRP A 107 -21.62 -43.39 2.83
N THR A 108 -21.94 -43.97 3.99
CA THR A 108 -22.98 -45.01 4.12
C THR A 108 -24.23 -44.53 4.86
N GLY A 109 -24.34 -43.24 5.15
CA GLY A 109 -25.50 -42.67 5.84
C GLY A 109 -26.64 -42.27 4.90
N ALA A 110 -27.49 -41.36 5.39
CA ALA A 110 -28.58 -40.79 4.59
C ALA A 110 -28.04 -40.10 3.33
N TRP A 111 -28.76 -40.25 2.22
CA TRP A 111 -28.43 -39.70 0.90
C TRP A 111 -27.18 -40.27 0.21
N SER A 112 -26.58 -41.34 0.77
CA SER A 112 -25.63 -42.15 0.01
C SER A 112 -26.26 -42.73 -1.26
N ASP A 113 -25.43 -43.20 -2.20
CA ASP A 113 -25.84 -43.65 -3.54
C ASP A 113 -26.99 -44.66 -3.53
N ASN A 114 -26.96 -45.57 -2.56
CA ASN A 114 -27.95 -46.65 -2.40
C ASN A 114 -28.98 -46.35 -1.31
N ALA A 115 -29.08 -45.11 -0.84
CA ALA A 115 -29.94 -44.75 0.28
C ALA A 115 -31.42 -44.75 -0.12
N PRO A 116 -32.33 -45.25 0.74
CA PRO A 116 -33.76 -45.35 0.43
C PRO A 116 -34.46 -43.98 0.27
N GLN A 117 -33.84 -42.89 0.74
CA GLN A 117 -34.35 -41.53 0.64
C GLN A 117 -34.62 -41.13 -0.81
N TRP A 118 -33.77 -41.55 -1.75
CA TRP A 118 -33.93 -41.28 -3.19
C TRP A 118 -35.25 -41.80 -3.76
N GLY A 119 -35.88 -42.80 -3.13
CA GLY A 119 -37.18 -43.32 -3.54
C GLY A 119 -38.37 -42.37 -3.29
N TYR A 120 -38.16 -41.30 -2.51
CA TYR A 120 -39.22 -40.34 -2.13
C TYR A 120 -39.01 -38.95 -2.74
N VAL A 121 -38.00 -38.79 -3.59
CA VAL A 121 -37.73 -37.54 -4.33
C VAL A 121 -38.35 -37.67 -5.73
N SER A 122 -38.61 -36.54 -6.40
CA SER A 122 -39.08 -36.50 -7.79
C SER A 122 -38.19 -37.32 -8.73
N ASP A 123 -38.78 -37.91 -9.77
CA ASP A 123 -38.02 -38.67 -10.79
C ASP A 123 -36.99 -37.80 -11.51
N GLU A 124 -37.29 -36.51 -11.68
CA GLU A 124 -36.41 -35.51 -12.28
C GLU A 124 -35.15 -35.27 -11.43
N ASP A 125 -35.34 -34.95 -10.15
CA ASP A 125 -34.21 -34.73 -9.23
C ASP A 125 -33.43 -36.02 -9.01
N ARG A 126 -34.10 -37.17 -8.93
CA ARG A 126 -33.42 -38.46 -8.83
C ARG A 126 -32.54 -38.73 -10.04
N GLY A 127 -33.04 -38.51 -11.26
CA GLY A 127 -32.26 -38.68 -12.49
C GLY A 127 -31.08 -37.70 -12.60
N ARG A 128 -31.21 -36.51 -12.02
CA ARG A 128 -30.16 -35.48 -12.01
C ARG A 128 -29.10 -35.70 -10.93
N LEU A 129 -29.49 -36.19 -9.76
CA LEU A 129 -28.66 -36.17 -8.55
C LEU A 129 -28.13 -37.55 -8.16
N GLN A 130 -28.90 -38.62 -8.36
CA GLN A 130 -28.52 -39.97 -7.95
C GLN A 130 -27.60 -40.59 -9.01
N VAL A 131 -26.31 -40.60 -8.73
CA VAL A 131 -25.32 -41.40 -9.46
C VAL A 131 -24.98 -42.57 -8.55
N SER A 132 -25.05 -43.79 -9.07
CA SER A 132 -24.70 -45.00 -8.32
C SER A 132 -23.44 -45.60 -8.94
N GLN A 133 -22.29 -45.07 -8.53
CA GLN A 133 -20.96 -45.47 -9.01
C GLN A 133 -19.97 -45.37 -7.86
N GLU A 134 -19.09 -46.35 -7.69
CA GLU A 134 -18.00 -46.23 -6.72
C GLU A 134 -16.89 -45.34 -7.32
N ASP A 135 -17.07 -44.03 -7.25
CA ASP A 135 -16.16 -43.01 -7.77
C ASP A 135 -15.69 -42.02 -6.68
N GLY A 136 -16.06 -42.31 -5.43
CA GLY A 136 -15.76 -41.52 -4.25
C GLY A 136 -16.68 -40.31 -4.05
N GLU A 137 -17.60 -40.03 -4.97
CA GLU A 137 -18.57 -38.93 -4.88
C GLU A 137 -19.87 -39.41 -4.23
N PHE A 138 -20.41 -38.63 -3.30
CA PHE A 138 -21.65 -38.96 -2.60
C PHE A 138 -22.39 -37.70 -2.17
N TRP A 139 -23.71 -37.82 -1.99
CA TRP A 139 -24.52 -36.80 -1.35
C TRP A 139 -24.68 -37.06 0.15
N MET A 140 -24.83 -35.99 0.92
CA MET A 140 -25.25 -36.05 2.32
C MET A 140 -26.09 -34.83 2.68
N SER A 141 -26.87 -34.94 3.76
CA SER A 141 -27.60 -33.78 4.29
C SER A 141 -26.62 -32.71 4.79
N PHE A 142 -27.00 -31.44 4.64
CA PHE A 142 -26.22 -30.33 5.18
C PHE A 142 -26.03 -30.47 6.71
N GLU A 143 -27.04 -30.99 7.41
CA GLU A 143 -26.97 -31.25 8.85
C GLU A 143 -25.96 -32.35 9.20
N ASP A 144 -25.89 -33.43 8.42
CA ASP A 144 -24.86 -34.45 8.62
C ASP A 144 -23.48 -33.89 8.28
N PHE A 145 -23.35 -33.08 7.23
CA PHE A 145 -22.09 -32.41 6.89
C PHE A 145 -21.54 -31.60 8.06
N LEU A 146 -22.36 -30.75 8.69
CA LEU A 146 -21.96 -29.98 9.87
C LEU A 146 -21.59 -30.84 11.09
N ARG A 147 -22.17 -32.05 11.21
CA ARG A 147 -21.88 -32.97 12.32
C ARG A 147 -20.63 -33.80 12.10
N GLN A 148 -20.33 -34.17 10.85
CA GLN A 148 -19.23 -35.08 10.53
C GLN A 148 -17.93 -34.34 10.20
N PHE A 149 -18.01 -33.20 9.50
CA PHE A 149 -16.85 -32.43 9.09
C PHE A 149 -16.49 -31.36 10.12
N SER A 150 -15.20 -31.04 10.21
CA SER A 150 -14.68 -30.08 11.18
C SER A 150 -14.34 -28.73 10.56
N ARG A 151 -13.88 -28.73 9.31
CA ARG A 151 -13.42 -27.53 8.61
C ARG A 151 -13.88 -27.55 7.16
N LEU A 152 -14.26 -26.37 6.68
CA LEU A 152 -14.55 -26.06 5.28
C LEU A 152 -13.58 -24.99 4.82
N GLU A 153 -13.07 -25.13 3.62
CA GLU A 153 -12.15 -24.20 2.97
C GLU A 153 -12.73 -23.82 1.60
N ILE A 154 -12.84 -22.52 1.33
CA ILE A 154 -13.39 -22.00 0.07
C ILE A 154 -12.32 -21.15 -0.59
N CYS A 155 -11.90 -21.53 -1.80
CA CYS A 155 -11.02 -20.72 -2.63
C CYS A 155 -11.84 -19.98 -3.68
N ASN A 156 -11.96 -18.67 -3.50
CA ASN A 156 -12.61 -17.78 -4.44
C ASN A 156 -11.63 -17.38 -5.53
N LEU A 157 -12.02 -17.65 -6.77
CA LEU A 157 -11.17 -17.46 -7.94
C LEU A 157 -11.22 -16.02 -8.44
N THR A 158 -10.11 -15.57 -9.02
CA THR A 158 -10.08 -14.31 -9.78
C THR A 158 -10.92 -14.45 -11.06
N PRO A 159 -11.50 -13.37 -11.59
CA PRO A 159 -12.22 -13.39 -12.87
C PRO A 159 -11.46 -14.10 -13.99
N ASP A 160 -10.15 -13.89 -14.06
CA ASP A 160 -9.29 -14.45 -15.11
C ASP A 160 -9.09 -15.98 -15.03
N ALA A 161 -9.58 -16.64 -13.98
CA ALA A 161 -9.38 -18.09 -13.78
C ALA A 161 -10.50 -18.95 -14.38
N LEU A 162 -11.62 -18.35 -14.78
CA LEU A 162 -12.79 -19.03 -15.34
C LEU A 162 -13.11 -18.46 -16.72
N ASP A 163 -12.94 -19.27 -17.78
CA ASP A 163 -13.32 -18.91 -19.16
C ASP A 163 -14.82 -19.15 -19.44
N ASP A 164 -15.65 -19.29 -18.40
CA ASP A 164 -17.08 -19.59 -18.51
C ASP A 164 -17.93 -18.39 -18.09
N ASP A 165 -18.46 -17.68 -19.09
CA ASP A 165 -19.34 -16.51 -18.94
C ASP A 165 -20.66 -16.83 -18.19
N SER A 166 -21.00 -18.10 -17.99
CA SER A 166 -22.20 -18.50 -17.23
C SER A 166 -22.02 -18.43 -15.72
N LEU A 167 -20.79 -18.35 -15.23
CA LEU A 167 -20.47 -18.28 -13.81
C LEU A 167 -20.41 -16.82 -13.33
N GLY A 168 -20.87 -16.58 -12.11
CA GLY A 168 -20.67 -15.27 -11.47
C GLY A 168 -19.18 -14.99 -11.24
N HIS A 169 -18.76 -13.73 -11.31
CA HIS A 169 -17.35 -13.35 -11.08
C HIS A 169 -17.22 -12.40 -9.89
N TRP A 170 -16.11 -12.54 -9.16
CA TRP A 170 -15.74 -11.61 -8.09
C TRP A 170 -15.12 -10.34 -8.66
N SER A 171 -15.50 -9.16 -8.16
CA SER A 171 -14.73 -7.94 -8.42
C SER A 171 -13.45 -7.95 -7.60
N ALA A 172 -12.32 -8.32 -8.21
CA ALA A 172 -11.03 -8.48 -7.54
C ALA A 172 -10.12 -7.24 -7.71
N ASN A 173 -9.63 -6.71 -6.60
CA ASN A 173 -8.65 -5.62 -6.56
C ASN A 173 -7.40 -6.05 -5.78
N ASN A 174 -6.22 -5.93 -6.41
CA ASN A 174 -4.96 -6.38 -5.84
C ASN A 174 -4.00 -5.21 -5.62
N PHE A 175 -3.38 -5.16 -4.45
CA PHE A 175 -2.43 -4.13 -4.07
C PHE A 175 -1.17 -4.72 -3.47
N GLU A 176 -0.02 -4.30 -3.98
CA GLU A 176 1.27 -4.61 -3.38
C GLU A 176 1.74 -3.47 -2.46
N GLY A 177 2.33 -3.83 -1.33
CA GLY A 177 2.90 -2.89 -0.38
C GLY A 177 4.06 -3.50 0.41
N SER A 178 4.73 -2.65 1.19
CA SER A 178 5.85 -3.03 2.04
C SER A 178 5.77 -2.31 3.38
N TRP A 179 5.96 -3.05 4.47
CA TRP A 179 6.30 -2.54 5.79
C TRP A 179 7.81 -2.38 5.86
N VAL A 180 8.28 -1.14 6.01
CA VAL A 180 9.69 -0.77 6.08
C VAL A 180 9.95 -0.13 7.43
N ARG A 181 11.03 -0.52 8.10
CA ARG A 181 11.39 -0.03 9.43
C ARG A 181 11.59 1.48 9.40
N GLY A 182 11.08 2.18 10.41
CA GLY A 182 11.09 3.64 10.47
C GLY A 182 10.08 4.35 9.56
N CYS A 183 9.55 3.70 8.52
CA CYS A 183 8.68 4.33 7.51
C CYS A 183 7.21 3.92 7.63
N SER A 184 6.91 2.66 7.34
CA SER A 184 5.55 2.13 7.19
C SER A 184 5.28 0.93 8.12
N ALA A 185 6.32 0.43 8.80
CA ALA A 185 6.22 -0.66 9.79
C ALA A 185 5.71 -0.16 11.15
N GLY A 186 4.51 0.40 11.20
CA GLY A 186 3.98 1.04 12.41
C GLY A 186 3.37 0.11 13.48
N GLY A 187 3.25 -1.20 13.22
CA GLY A 187 2.59 -2.14 14.15
C GLY A 187 1.07 -1.92 14.26
N CYS A 188 0.35 -2.72 15.04
CA CYS A 188 -1.13 -2.70 15.08
C CYS A 188 -1.72 -1.47 15.84
N ARG A 189 -3.04 -1.46 16.07
CA ARG A 189 -3.76 -0.34 16.74
C ARG A 189 -3.31 -0.05 18.17
N ASN A 190 -2.57 -0.96 18.78
CA ASN A 190 -1.95 -0.76 20.08
C ASN A 190 -0.83 0.31 20.02
N PHE A 191 -0.28 0.58 18.83
CA PHE A 191 0.81 1.52 18.58
C PHE A 191 0.33 2.74 17.77
N ILE A 192 -0.56 3.55 18.34
CA ILE A 192 -1.24 4.68 17.65
C ILE A 192 -0.27 5.68 17.03
N VAL A 193 0.90 5.88 17.65
CA VAL A 193 1.91 6.86 17.22
C VAL A 193 2.32 6.67 15.75
N HIS A 194 2.33 5.43 15.28
CA HIS A 194 2.78 5.06 13.93
C HIS A 194 1.65 4.61 13.00
N LEU A 195 0.39 4.70 13.43
CA LEU A 195 -0.74 4.08 12.71
C LEU A 195 -1.21 4.90 11.50
N TRP A 196 -1.04 6.21 11.53
CA TRP A 196 -1.49 7.10 10.45
C TRP A 196 -0.62 7.00 9.18
N GLU A 197 0.54 6.34 9.29
CA GLU A 197 1.56 6.23 8.25
C GLU A 197 1.42 5.01 7.36
N LYS A 198 0.48 4.13 7.69
CA LYS A 198 0.25 2.87 7.01
C LYS A 198 -0.43 3.07 5.66
N TRP A 199 -0.29 2.05 4.82
CA TRP A 199 -1.06 1.90 3.58
C TRP A 199 -2.55 2.04 3.86
N LYS A 200 -3.23 2.84 3.04
CA LYS A 200 -4.67 3.08 3.09
C LYS A 200 -5.28 2.72 1.75
N PHE A 201 -6.22 1.80 1.76
CA PHE A 201 -6.96 1.40 0.56
C PHE A 201 -8.37 1.89 0.69
N HIS A 202 -8.73 2.81 -0.21
CA HIS A 202 -10.05 3.40 -0.28
C HIS A 202 -10.98 2.44 -1.01
N LEU A 203 -11.96 1.91 -0.30
CA LEU A 203 -12.95 0.97 -0.80
C LEU A 203 -14.28 1.70 -0.90
N LYS A 204 -14.81 1.88 -2.12
CA LYS A 204 -16.11 2.46 -2.35
C LYS A 204 -17.09 1.40 -2.82
N HIS A 205 -18.12 1.18 -2.01
CA HIS A 205 -19.26 0.35 -2.35
C HIS A 205 -20.48 1.22 -2.64
N THR A 206 -21.08 1.01 -3.82
CA THR A 206 -22.25 1.77 -4.29
C THR A 206 -23.51 0.91 -4.40
N GLU A 207 -23.35 -0.41 -4.51
CA GLU A 207 -24.44 -1.35 -4.72
C GLU A 207 -24.42 -2.39 -3.61
N GLU A 208 -25.57 -2.56 -2.95
CA GLU A 208 -25.81 -3.62 -1.98
C GLU A 208 -26.00 -4.96 -2.70
N ASP A 209 -25.80 -6.05 -1.98
CA ASP A 209 -25.98 -7.39 -2.55
C ASP A 209 -27.46 -7.65 -2.85
N ASP A 210 -27.75 -8.26 -4.00
CA ASP A 210 -29.14 -8.61 -4.38
C ASP A 210 -29.62 -9.83 -3.57
N ASP A 211 -30.10 -9.62 -2.34
CA ASP A 211 -30.76 -10.70 -1.56
C ASP A 211 -32.16 -10.30 -1.06
N PRO A 212 -33.24 -10.94 -1.56
CA PRO A 212 -34.60 -10.76 -1.06
C PRO A 212 -34.88 -11.48 0.29
N HIS A 213 -33.95 -12.27 0.85
CA HIS A 213 -34.11 -13.06 2.07
C HIS A 213 -33.12 -12.69 3.20
N ASP A 214 -32.20 -11.76 2.95
CA ASP A 214 -31.33 -11.20 4.00
C ASP A 214 -31.99 -9.98 4.63
N ASN A 215 -32.06 -9.96 5.97
CA ASN A 215 -32.58 -8.80 6.69
C ASN A 215 -31.51 -7.72 6.88
N GLU A 216 -30.27 -7.95 6.43
CA GLU A 216 -29.15 -7.01 6.52
C GLU A 216 -28.75 -6.53 5.12
N ALA A 217 -29.25 -5.35 4.74
CA ALA A 217 -28.80 -4.63 3.56
C ALA A 217 -27.31 -4.26 3.72
N GLY A 218 -26.46 -4.74 2.79
CA GLY A 218 -25.02 -4.51 2.87
C GLY A 218 -24.27 -4.98 1.63
N CYS A 219 -22.99 -4.63 1.58
CA CYS A 219 -22.06 -4.98 0.53
C CYS A 219 -21.10 -6.04 1.05
N THR A 220 -21.11 -7.23 0.44
CA THR A 220 -20.24 -8.34 0.83
C THR A 220 -18.91 -8.28 0.11
N PHE A 221 -17.82 -8.37 0.88
CA PHE A 221 -16.47 -8.43 0.35
C PHE A 221 -15.53 -9.24 1.25
N ILE A 222 -14.46 -9.74 0.67
CA ILE A 222 -13.41 -10.48 1.35
C ILE A 222 -12.14 -9.64 1.32
N VAL A 223 -11.49 -9.47 2.46
CA VAL A 223 -10.17 -8.85 2.55
C VAL A 223 -9.15 -9.91 2.88
N ALA A 224 -8.11 -10.02 2.05
CA ALA A 224 -7.03 -10.99 2.21
C ALA A 224 -5.67 -10.30 2.22
N LEU A 225 -4.91 -10.48 3.29
CA LEU A 225 -3.58 -9.91 3.50
C LEU A 225 -2.53 -11.02 3.52
N MET A 226 -1.71 -11.10 2.49
CA MET A 226 -0.63 -12.08 2.34
C MET A 226 0.74 -11.44 2.57
N GLN A 227 1.62 -12.09 3.34
CA GLN A 227 3.04 -11.72 3.44
C GLN A 227 3.91 -12.49 2.43
N LYS A 228 4.75 -11.78 1.67
CA LYS A 228 5.53 -12.34 0.56
C LYS A 228 6.83 -13.03 1.04
N GLU A 229 7.22 -14.07 0.29
CA GLU A 229 8.55 -14.72 0.31
C GLU A 229 9.08 -15.23 1.67
N ARG A 230 8.24 -15.37 2.70
CA ARG A 230 8.68 -15.77 4.05
C ARG A 230 9.25 -17.18 4.15
N ARG A 231 8.75 -18.13 3.36
CA ARG A 231 9.25 -19.52 3.36
C ARG A 231 10.73 -19.61 2.98
N LYS A 232 11.21 -18.72 2.10
CA LYS A 232 12.64 -18.62 1.75
C LYS A 232 13.50 -18.18 2.94
N LYS A 233 12.94 -17.35 3.83
CA LYS A 233 13.62 -16.82 5.02
C LYS A 233 13.68 -17.79 6.20
N ARG A 234 12.93 -18.90 6.19
CA ARG A 234 13.02 -19.94 7.24
C ARG A 234 14.43 -20.52 7.41
N ARG A 235 15.19 -20.66 6.31
CA ARG A 235 16.60 -21.11 6.35
C ARG A 235 17.54 -20.12 7.05
N GLN A 236 17.12 -18.87 7.18
CA GLN A 236 17.84 -17.78 7.85
C GLN A 236 17.27 -17.48 9.25
N GLY A 237 16.41 -18.35 9.78
CA GLY A 237 15.76 -18.15 11.08
C GLY A 237 14.59 -17.16 11.07
N GLY A 238 14.17 -16.67 9.90
CA GLY A 238 13.02 -15.78 9.77
C GLY A 238 11.70 -16.55 9.71
N ASP A 239 10.80 -16.31 10.65
CA ASP A 239 9.46 -16.89 10.67
C ASP A 239 8.40 -15.97 10.01
N VAL A 240 7.21 -16.52 9.80
CA VAL A 240 6.03 -15.74 9.41
C VAL A 240 5.69 -14.74 10.51
N LEU A 241 5.46 -13.48 10.12
CA LEU A 241 5.08 -12.44 11.08
C LEU A 241 3.62 -12.61 11.48
N THR A 242 3.30 -12.15 12.69
CA THR A 242 1.92 -11.93 13.11
C THR A 242 1.34 -10.72 12.38
N VAL A 243 0.39 -10.95 11.48
CA VAL A 243 -0.20 -9.91 10.62
C VAL A 243 -1.72 -9.84 10.78
N GLY A 244 -2.29 -8.71 10.39
CA GLY A 244 -3.73 -8.46 10.41
C GLY A 244 -4.06 -7.09 9.83
N TYR A 245 -5.33 -6.71 9.86
CA TYR A 245 -5.78 -5.43 9.30
C TYR A 245 -7.00 -4.89 10.05
N ALA A 246 -7.21 -3.59 9.89
CA ALA A 246 -8.38 -2.89 10.42
C ALA A 246 -9.04 -2.06 9.32
N ILE A 247 -10.36 -1.95 9.38
CA ILE A 247 -11.20 -1.25 8.41
C ILE A 247 -11.87 -0.08 9.14
N TYR A 248 -11.71 1.12 8.61
CA TYR A 248 -12.27 2.35 9.15
C TYR A 248 -13.22 2.98 8.14
N GLU A 249 -14.30 3.56 8.62
CA GLU A 249 -15.20 4.36 7.79
C GLU A 249 -14.53 5.70 7.42
N VAL A 250 -14.75 6.19 6.21
CA VAL A 250 -14.23 7.50 5.78
C VAL A 250 -15.14 8.59 6.35
N PRO A 251 -14.60 9.62 7.02
CA PRO A 251 -15.41 10.74 7.51
C PRO A 251 -16.10 11.48 6.38
N GLU A 252 -17.34 11.95 6.60
CA GLU A 252 -18.17 12.65 5.60
C GLU A 252 -17.43 13.78 4.86
N GLN A 253 -16.57 14.52 5.57
CA GLN A 253 -15.76 15.62 5.01
C GLN A 253 -14.75 15.19 3.92
N PHE A 254 -14.44 13.90 3.83
CA PHE A 254 -13.50 13.32 2.88
C PHE A 254 -14.15 12.37 1.87
N VAL A 255 -15.47 12.18 1.94
CA VAL A 255 -16.20 11.29 1.01
C VAL A 255 -16.07 11.81 -0.42
N GLY A 256 -15.83 10.91 -1.36
CA GLY A 256 -15.61 11.22 -2.78
C GLY A 256 -14.21 11.76 -3.12
N GLN A 257 -13.32 11.89 -2.13
CA GLN A 257 -11.93 12.29 -2.38
C GLN A 257 -11.05 11.05 -2.60
N PRO A 258 -10.32 10.95 -3.73
CA PRO A 258 -9.49 9.78 -4.03
C PRO A 258 -8.25 9.65 -3.11
N GLN A 259 -7.86 10.72 -2.42
CA GLN A 259 -6.69 10.76 -1.53
C GLN A 259 -7.07 11.27 -0.14
N VAL A 260 -7.52 10.37 0.73
CA VAL A 260 -7.90 10.69 2.10
C VAL A 260 -6.69 10.62 3.04
N LYS A 261 -6.17 11.78 3.46
CA LYS A 261 -5.09 11.88 4.47
C LYS A 261 -5.67 11.91 5.90
N LEU A 262 -5.96 10.73 6.45
CA LEU A 262 -6.31 10.59 7.87
C LEU A 262 -5.08 10.78 8.78
N LYS A 263 -5.15 11.74 9.71
CA LYS A 263 -4.09 12.04 10.70
C LYS A 263 -4.20 11.12 11.93
N LYS A 264 -3.17 11.15 12.78
CA LYS A 264 -3.11 10.41 14.07
C LYS A 264 -4.38 10.56 14.90
N ASP A 265 -4.86 11.78 15.07
CA ASP A 265 -6.03 12.10 15.91
C ASP A 265 -7.27 11.32 15.47
N TYR A 266 -7.46 11.13 14.17
CA TYR A 266 -8.59 10.35 13.66
C TYR A 266 -8.61 8.95 14.27
N PHE A 267 -7.49 8.22 14.16
CA PHE A 267 -7.39 6.86 14.66
C PHE A 267 -7.39 6.77 16.18
N GLN A 268 -7.02 7.85 16.88
CA GLN A 268 -7.08 7.92 18.33
C GLN A 268 -8.53 7.98 18.83
N TYR A 269 -9.38 8.75 18.15
CA TYR A 269 -10.77 9.00 18.57
C TYR A 269 -11.83 8.15 17.85
N HIS A 270 -11.48 7.44 16.77
CA HIS A 270 -12.42 6.60 16.01
C HIS A 270 -12.07 5.11 16.13
N SER A 271 -13.09 4.30 16.44
CA SER A 271 -12.98 2.84 16.41
C SER A 271 -13.01 2.31 14.98
N SER A 272 -12.36 1.17 14.75
CA SER A 272 -12.50 0.43 13.49
C SER A 272 -13.94 -0.06 13.33
N LYS A 273 -14.48 0.05 12.12
CA LYS A 273 -15.80 -0.51 11.77
C LYS A 273 -15.76 -2.03 11.72
N ALA A 274 -14.68 -2.57 11.18
CA ALA A 274 -14.38 -3.99 11.13
C ALA A 274 -12.87 -4.21 11.22
N ARG A 275 -12.43 -5.45 11.49
CA ARG A 275 -11.02 -5.83 11.56
C ARG A 275 -10.88 -7.33 11.35
N SER A 276 -9.68 -7.78 11.01
CA SER A 276 -9.35 -9.21 11.11
C SER A 276 -9.59 -9.68 12.54
N GLU A 277 -10.28 -10.80 12.72
CA GLU A 277 -10.69 -11.33 14.04
C GLU A 277 -9.49 -11.48 14.99
N VAL A 278 -8.39 -12.02 14.45
CA VAL A 278 -7.12 -12.19 15.15
C VAL A 278 -5.96 -11.67 14.30
N PHE A 279 -4.93 -11.20 14.98
CA PHE A 279 -3.61 -11.04 14.40
C PHE A 279 -2.89 -12.38 14.56
N ILE A 280 -2.55 -13.02 13.45
CA ILE A 280 -2.04 -14.40 13.46
C ILE A 280 -0.81 -14.55 12.57
N ASN A 281 0.06 -15.48 12.93
CA ASN A 281 1.29 -15.82 12.22
C ASN A 281 1.02 -16.83 11.09
N LEU A 282 0.15 -16.45 10.15
CA LEU A 282 -0.10 -17.21 8.93
C LEU A 282 0.47 -16.50 7.70
N ARG A 283 0.64 -17.24 6.61
CA ARG A 283 1.07 -16.67 5.32
C ARG A 283 0.07 -15.63 4.81
N GLU A 284 -1.21 -15.93 4.94
CA GLU A 284 -2.32 -15.05 4.61
C GLU A 284 -3.34 -15.02 5.75
N VAL A 285 -3.93 -13.85 5.97
CA VAL A 285 -5.10 -13.64 6.83
C VAL A 285 -6.22 -13.13 5.94
N SER A 286 -7.29 -13.89 5.81
CA SER A 286 -8.46 -13.56 5.01
C SER A 286 -9.73 -13.60 5.87
N GLN A 287 -10.66 -12.69 5.60
CA GLN A 287 -11.95 -12.66 6.26
C GLN A 287 -12.98 -11.98 5.38
N ARG A 288 -14.21 -12.49 5.44
CA ARG A 288 -15.39 -11.95 4.79
C ARG A 288 -16.10 -10.95 5.71
N PHE A 289 -16.56 -9.87 5.11
CA PHE A 289 -17.28 -8.78 5.76
C PHE A 289 -18.53 -8.44 4.94
N THR A 290 -19.56 -8.01 5.66
CA THR A 290 -20.73 -7.36 5.10
C THR A 290 -20.85 -6.02 5.82
N LEU A 291 -20.66 -4.92 5.10
CA LEU A 291 -20.76 -3.56 5.64
C LEU A 291 -21.78 -2.77 4.82
N PRO A 292 -22.43 -1.73 5.39
CA PRO A 292 -23.30 -0.85 4.64
C PRO A 292 -22.59 -0.21 3.43
N ALA A 293 -23.36 0.25 2.44
CA ALA A 293 -22.80 1.02 1.34
C ALA A 293 -22.08 2.28 1.86
N GLY A 294 -20.87 2.54 1.38
CA GLY A 294 -20.03 3.60 1.91
C GLY A 294 -18.58 3.55 1.44
N GLU A 295 -17.79 4.46 1.98
CA GLU A 295 -16.36 4.55 1.72
C GLU A 295 -15.55 4.12 2.95
N TYR A 296 -14.62 3.20 2.76
CA TYR A 296 -13.83 2.60 3.83
C TYR A 296 -12.33 2.67 3.56
N ILE A 297 -11.53 2.64 4.62
CA ILE A 297 -10.07 2.59 4.58
C ILE A 297 -9.60 1.30 5.25
N VAL A 298 -8.97 0.43 4.46
CA VAL A 298 -8.29 -0.78 4.95
C VAL A 298 -6.84 -0.43 5.32
N VAL A 299 -6.45 -0.82 6.52
CA VAL A 299 -5.14 -0.54 7.12
C VAL A 299 -4.44 -1.86 7.47
N PRO A 300 -3.60 -2.43 6.59
CA PRO A 300 -2.84 -3.63 6.87
C PRO A 300 -1.60 -3.35 7.72
N SER A 301 -1.31 -4.22 8.69
CA SER A 301 -0.11 -4.10 9.52
C SER A 301 0.37 -5.42 10.11
N THR A 302 1.63 -5.43 10.52
CA THR A 302 2.15 -6.37 11.50
C THR A 302 1.58 -6.08 12.89
N PHE A 303 1.69 -7.04 13.80
CA PHE A 303 1.29 -6.84 15.20
C PHE A 303 2.23 -5.85 15.90
N GLU A 304 3.54 -6.13 15.87
CA GLU A 304 4.58 -5.27 16.45
C GLU A 304 5.10 -4.25 15.43
N PRO A 305 5.54 -3.05 15.88
CA PRO A 305 6.19 -2.07 15.03
C PRO A 305 7.59 -2.54 14.60
N ASN A 306 8.16 -1.85 13.60
CA ASN A 306 9.51 -2.05 13.06
C ASN A 306 9.76 -3.44 12.42
N GLN A 307 8.71 -4.22 12.19
CA GLN A 307 8.80 -5.49 11.49
C GLN A 307 8.66 -5.30 9.98
N GLU A 308 9.67 -5.72 9.22
CA GLU A 308 9.72 -5.49 7.78
C GLU A 308 9.20 -6.68 6.98
N ALA A 309 8.27 -6.44 6.06
CA ALA A 309 7.79 -7.42 5.08
C ALA A 309 7.19 -6.75 3.86
N ASP A 310 7.30 -7.40 2.72
CA ASP A 310 6.42 -7.12 1.60
C ASP A 310 5.10 -7.89 1.77
N PHE A 311 4.01 -7.29 1.31
CA PHE A 311 2.68 -7.87 1.39
C PHE A 311 1.86 -7.65 0.12
N ILE A 312 0.81 -8.44 -0.04
CA ILE A 312 -0.24 -8.29 -1.04
C ILE A 312 -1.56 -8.16 -0.26
N LEU A 313 -2.30 -7.09 -0.52
CA LEU A 313 -3.67 -6.93 -0.05
C LEU A 313 -4.61 -7.16 -1.24
N ARG A 314 -5.56 -8.07 -1.07
CA ARG A 314 -6.55 -8.44 -2.10
C ARG A 314 -7.95 -8.20 -1.54
N ILE A 315 -8.80 -7.57 -2.34
CA ILE A 315 -10.19 -7.30 -1.98
C ILE A 315 -11.09 -7.88 -3.07
N PHE A 316 -11.93 -8.83 -2.68
CA PHE A 316 -12.88 -9.50 -3.57
C PHE A 316 -14.29 -9.06 -3.17
N SER A 317 -14.98 -8.33 -4.03
CA SER A 317 -16.33 -7.83 -3.77
C SER A 317 -17.36 -8.57 -4.61
N GLU A 318 -18.53 -8.84 -4.05
CA GLU A 318 -19.62 -9.52 -4.76
C GLU A 318 -20.18 -8.66 -5.90
N LYS A 319 -20.36 -7.36 -5.63
CA LYS A 319 -20.66 -6.32 -6.61
C LYS A 319 -19.42 -5.52 -6.99
N GLN A 320 -19.48 -4.82 -8.12
CA GLN A 320 -18.37 -3.99 -8.58
C GLN A 320 -18.05 -2.92 -7.53
N SER A 321 -16.79 -2.86 -7.10
CA SER A 321 -16.32 -1.87 -6.13
C SER A 321 -15.17 -1.05 -6.73
N VAL A 322 -15.22 0.26 -6.52
CA VAL A 322 -14.11 1.14 -6.91
C VAL A 322 -13.13 1.14 -5.76
N THR A 323 -11.99 0.46 -5.95
CA THR A 323 -10.92 0.45 -4.96
C THR A 323 -9.72 1.23 -5.47
N VAL A 324 -9.31 2.26 -4.73
CA VAL A 324 -8.15 3.08 -5.07
C VAL A 324 -7.15 3.03 -3.92
N SER A 325 -5.89 2.73 -4.24
CA SER A 325 -4.81 2.93 -3.28
C SER A 325 -4.69 4.44 -3.05
N ALA A 326 -4.82 4.90 -1.79
CA ALA A 326 -4.73 6.32 -1.44
C ALA A 326 -3.27 6.81 -1.56
N ARG A 327 -2.73 6.80 -2.78
CA ARG A 327 -1.35 7.16 -3.10
C ARG A 327 -1.27 8.65 -3.38
N THR A 328 -0.26 9.30 -2.81
CA THR A 328 0.19 10.61 -3.29
C THR A 328 0.76 10.45 -4.70
N THR A 329 0.26 11.24 -5.66
CA THR A 329 0.85 11.35 -7.01
C THR A 329 2.17 12.10 -6.96
N THR A 330 3.16 11.62 -7.72
CA THR A 330 4.49 12.23 -7.75
C THR A 330 4.41 13.58 -8.46
N SER A 331 4.80 14.67 -7.80
CA SER A 331 4.80 16.02 -8.39
C SER A 331 5.83 16.92 -7.68
N ASN A 332 6.28 17.96 -8.39
CA ASN A 332 7.17 18.97 -7.83
C ASN A 332 6.54 20.36 -8.02
N THR A 333 6.36 21.10 -6.93
CA THR A 333 5.68 22.41 -6.91
C THR A 333 6.61 23.56 -6.52
N SER A 334 7.93 23.36 -6.59
CA SER A 334 8.92 24.34 -6.12
C SER A 334 8.63 25.77 -6.61
N PRO A 335 8.48 26.76 -5.71
CA PRO A 335 8.30 28.15 -6.10
C PRO A 335 9.63 28.69 -6.64
N HIS A 336 9.57 29.31 -7.83
CA HIS A 336 10.64 29.99 -8.57
C HIS A 336 11.28 29.22 -9.74
N SER A 337 10.61 29.27 -10.88
CA SER A 337 11.26 29.48 -12.18
C SER A 337 10.52 30.61 -12.90
N PRO A 338 11.09 31.81 -13.08
CA PRO A 338 10.55 32.76 -14.05
C PRO A 338 10.86 32.23 -15.44
N THR A 339 9.82 31.84 -16.17
CA THR A 339 9.83 31.67 -17.62
C THR A 339 10.16 33.01 -18.26
N HIS A 340 11.44 33.23 -18.56
CA HIS A 340 11.84 34.19 -19.59
C HIS A 340 12.34 33.39 -20.78
N THR A 341 11.41 33.01 -21.66
CA THR A 341 11.68 32.76 -23.07
C THR A 341 12.30 34.02 -23.67
N CYS A 342 13.62 34.01 -23.89
CA CYS A 342 14.29 35.03 -24.67
C CYS A 342 14.39 34.54 -26.12
N THR A 343 13.36 34.84 -26.92
CA THR A 343 13.43 34.69 -28.38
C THR A 343 14.23 35.85 -28.95
N TYR A 344 15.41 35.55 -29.47
CA TYR A 344 16.14 36.44 -30.38
C TYR A 344 15.30 36.66 -31.65
N THR A 345 14.82 37.87 -31.87
CA THR A 345 14.60 38.38 -33.24
C THR A 345 15.05 39.83 -33.32
N ASN A 346 15.80 40.09 -34.39
CA ASN A 346 16.48 41.33 -34.69
C ASN A 346 15.55 42.27 -35.46
N THR A 347 15.81 43.58 -35.32
CA THR A 347 15.48 44.71 -36.20
C THR A 347 14.24 45.59 -35.96
N ARG A 348 14.58 46.89 -35.80
CA ARG A 348 13.95 48.15 -36.29
C ARG A 348 12.88 48.87 -35.44
N ILE A 349 13.33 49.99 -34.87
CA ILE A 349 12.63 51.26 -34.52
C ILE A 349 11.98 51.83 -35.82
N PRO A 350 10.76 52.45 -35.83
CA PRO A 350 10.51 53.73 -35.16
C PRO A 350 9.08 54.12 -34.66
N HIS A 351 9.13 55.08 -33.71
CA HIS A 351 8.30 56.27 -33.48
C HIS A 351 6.82 56.23 -33.02
N ASP A 352 6.61 57.12 -32.02
CA ASP A 352 5.43 57.93 -31.68
C ASP A 352 4.22 57.34 -30.94
N GLY A 353 3.75 58.08 -29.93
CA GLY A 353 2.36 57.97 -29.43
C GLY A 353 2.16 58.15 -27.92
N CYS A 354 2.01 59.40 -27.50
CA CYS A 354 1.58 59.82 -26.15
C CYS A 354 0.11 59.43 -25.86
N SER A 355 -0.25 59.06 -24.62
CA SER A 355 -1.41 59.65 -23.90
C SER A 355 -1.67 59.02 -22.53
N HIS A 356 -2.01 59.92 -21.61
CA HIS A 356 -2.56 59.70 -20.28
C HIS A 356 -3.88 58.93 -20.29
N THR A 357 -4.19 58.20 -19.22
CA THR A 357 -5.29 58.58 -18.30
C THR A 357 -5.23 57.80 -16.99
N ARG A 358 -5.31 58.56 -15.90
CA ARG A 358 -5.68 58.11 -14.55
C ARG A 358 -7.15 57.69 -14.53
N GLU A 359 -7.48 56.68 -13.74
CA GLU A 359 -8.71 56.73 -12.95
C GLU A 359 -8.52 56.01 -11.60
N ARG A 360 -8.67 56.78 -10.53
CA ARG A 360 -8.92 56.32 -9.16
C ARG A 360 -10.43 56.17 -9.02
N ALA A 361 -10.91 55.20 -8.25
CA ALA A 361 -11.48 55.48 -6.92
C ALA A 361 -12.26 54.30 -6.28
N HIS A 362 -12.08 54.20 -4.94
CA HIS A 362 -13.04 53.82 -3.89
C HIS A 362 -13.69 52.41 -3.89
N SER A 363 -13.96 51.73 -2.77
CA SER A 363 -13.65 51.90 -1.34
C SER A 363 -14.26 50.72 -0.55
N ARG A 364 -13.56 50.29 0.51
CA ARG A 364 -14.05 49.81 1.83
C ARG A 364 -15.12 48.70 1.92
N ALA A 365 -14.75 47.61 2.63
CA ALA A 365 -15.27 47.33 3.97
C ALA A 365 -14.34 46.36 4.75
N ARG A 366 -14.03 46.71 6.00
CA ARG A 366 -13.36 45.97 7.08
C ARG A 366 -14.48 45.54 8.06
N THR A 367 -14.48 44.43 8.80
CA THR A 367 -13.64 43.91 9.92
C THR A 367 -14.50 42.83 10.65
N PRO A 368 -14.10 42.14 11.75
CA PRO A 368 -12.77 41.83 12.32
C PRO A 368 -12.61 40.34 12.74
N THR A 369 -11.37 39.92 13.05
CA THR A 369 -11.05 38.71 13.83
C THR A 369 -10.25 39.09 15.11
N PRO A 370 -10.39 38.35 16.23
CA PRO A 370 -9.84 38.74 17.52
C PRO A 370 -8.37 38.31 17.73
N ARG A 371 -7.68 39.03 18.62
CA ARG A 371 -6.27 38.89 19.02
C ARG A 371 -6.12 38.26 20.41
N HIS A 372 -4.85 37.89 20.67
CA HIS A 372 -4.12 37.60 21.91
C HIS A 372 -3.72 36.11 22.00
N SER A 373 -2.48 35.73 22.32
CA SER A 373 -1.43 36.42 23.10
C SER A 373 -0.02 35.90 22.78
N ASP A 374 0.96 36.77 23.01
CA ASP A 374 2.41 36.61 22.82
C ASP A 374 3.10 35.60 23.76
N ALA A 375 4.18 34.97 23.27
CA ALA A 375 5.37 34.63 24.04
C ALA A 375 6.61 34.58 23.11
N PRO A 376 7.83 34.92 23.60
CA PRO A 376 8.91 35.43 22.77
C PRO A 376 10.09 34.46 22.61
N THR A 377 10.58 34.28 21.38
CA THR A 377 11.99 33.96 21.13
C THR A 377 12.40 34.53 19.78
N SER A 378 13.07 35.67 19.82
CA SER A 378 13.64 36.34 18.66
C SER A 378 14.84 35.55 18.11
N PHE A 379 14.63 34.77 17.06
CA PHE A 379 15.71 34.46 16.12
C PHE A 379 15.61 35.49 14.99
N THR A 380 16.57 36.40 14.91
CA THR A 380 16.62 37.44 13.90
C THR A 380 16.72 36.80 12.51
N SER A 381 15.62 36.80 11.75
CA SER A 381 15.63 36.36 10.36
C SER A 381 16.50 37.34 9.55
N PHE A 382 17.75 36.99 9.29
CA PHE A 382 18.58 37.75 8.36
C PHE A 382 18.10 37.49 6.93
N LYS A 383 17.20 38.35 6.42
CA LYS A 383 16.80 38.36 5.01
C LYS A 383 17.99 38.83 4.16
N PHE A 384 18.72 37.91 3.56
CA PHE A 384 19.74 38.21 2.56
C PHE A 384 19.10 38.35 1.17
N SER A 385 18.97 39.61 0.72
CA SER A 385 18.69 39.95 -0.68
C SER A 385 19.95 39.78 -1.55
N SER A 386 19.79 39.48 -2.84
CA SER A 386 20.88 39.47 -3.84
C SER A 386 21.56 40.83 -4.00
N THR A 387 21.06 41.89 -3.36
CA THR A 387 21.65 43.23 -3.31
C THR A 387 22.37 43.52 -1.99
N CYS A 388 22.53 42.54 -1.10
CA CYS A 388 23.14 42.76 0.21
C CYS A 388 24.67 42.88 0.09
N PRO A 389 25.29 44.03 0.42
CA PRO A 389 26.74 44.23 0.31
C PRO A 389 27.56 43.27 1.17
N ARG A 390 26.95 42.73 2.25
CA ARG A 390 27.57 41.71 3.11
C ARG A 390 27.69 40.34 2.43
N PHE A 391 26.78 40.01 1.50
CA PHE A 391 26.84 38.76 0.75
C PHE A 391 27.92 38.81 -0.33
N TYR A 392 27.99 39.91 -1.08
CA TYR A 392 29.08 40.14 -2.03
C TYR A 392 30.44 40.11 -1.34
N LYS A 393 30.61 40.81 -0.21
CA LYS A 393 31.85 40.73 0.59
C LYS A 393 32.15 39.36 1.19
N LEU A 394 31.15 38.47 1.29
CA LEU A 394 31.36 37.09 1.70
C LEU A 394 31.77 36.26 0.48
N PHE A 395 31.08 36.41 -0.65
CA PHE A 395 31.42 35.80 -1.92
C PHE A 395 32.84 36.17 -2.37
N ASP A 396 33.20 37.45 -2.40
CA ASP A 396 34.54 37.92 -2.84
C ASP A 396 35.68 37.42 -1.94
N ARG A 397 35.38 37.04 -0.69
CA ARG A 397 36.36 36.43 0.23
C ARG A 397 36.47 34.91 0.06
N LEU A 398 35.52 34.31 -0.62
CA LEU A 398 35.37 32.86 -0.77
C LEU A 398 35.67 32.41 -2.20
N ALA A 399 35.28 33.20 -3.19
CA ALA A 399 35.67 33.09 -4.58
C ALA A 399 37.12 33.59 -4.69
N GLY A 400 37.96 32.81 -5.35
CA GLY A 400 39.36 33.13 -5.53
C GLY A 400 39.58 34.28 -6.51
N GLU A 401 40.76 34.30 -7.13
CA GLU A 401 41.13 35.29 -8.15
C GLU A 401 40.23 35.23 -9.39
N ASP A 402 39.59 34.08 -9.64
CA ASP A 402 38.69 33.82 -10.76
C ASP A 402 37.25 34.28 -10.54
N GLN A 403 36.90 34.80 -9.35
CA GLN A 403 35.56 35.29 -9.01
C GLN A 403 34.44 34.26 -9.21
N GLU A 404 34.78 32.98 -9.14
CA GLU A 404 33.88 31.85 -9.25
C GLU A 404 34.14 30.88 -8.08
N ILE A 405 33.14 30.08 -7.73
CA ILE A 405 33.28 29.08 -6.65
C ILE A 405 33.29 27.69 -7.26
N SER A 406 34.41 26.98 -7.13
CA SER A 406 34.55 25.58 -7.50
C SER A 406 33.91 24.64 -6.48
N ALA A 407 33.68 23.37 -6.85
CA ALA A 407 33.13 22.36 -5.95
C ALA A 407 33.98 22.15 -4.67
N LYS A 408 35.32 22.31 -4.74
CA LYS A 408 36.21 22.19 -3.57
C LYS A 408 36.08 23.38 -2.62
N GLU A 409 35.92 24.58 -3.18
CA GLU A 409 35.67 25.79 -2.39
C GLU A 409 34.29 25.72 -1.75
N LEU A 410 33.26 25.31 -2.51
CA LEU A 410 31.92 25.08 -2.00
C LEU A 410 31.92 24.10 -0.82
N GLN A 411 32.65 22.97 -0.94
CA GLN A 411 32.81 22.00 0.14
C GLN A 411 33.38 22.66 1.41
N SER A 412 34.47 23.42 1.25
CA SER A 412 35.12 24.09 2.36
C SER A 412 34.19 25.11 3.04
N ILE A 413 33.39 25.82 2.24
CA ILE A 413 32.41 26.82 2.72
C ILE A 413 31.30 26.13 3.51
N LEU A 414 30.68 25.11 2.92
CA LEU A 414 29.56 24.40 3.53
C LEU A 414 30.00 23.71 4.83
N ASN A 415 31.14 23.02 4.83
CA ASN A 415 31.62 22.31 6.03
C ASN A 415 32.02 23.28 7.15
N ARG A 416 32.48 24.49 6.81
CA ARG A 416 32.74 25.54 7.81
C ARG A 416 31.45 26.15 8.39
N VAL A 417 30.36 26.09 7.66
CA VAL A 417 29.05 26.59 8.12
C VAL A 417 28.37 25.52 8.97
N VAL A 418 28.44 24.27 8.51
CA VAL A 418 27.93 23.10 9.22
C VAL A 418 28.69 22.88 10.53
N SER A 419 30.00 23.12 10.59
CA SER A 419 30.79 23.06 11.85
C SER A 419 30.31 24.01 12.94
N LYS A 420 29.69 25.14 12.56
CA LYS A 420 29.05 26.07 13.51
C LYS A 420 27.67 25.61 13.96
N LEU A 421 27.10 24.61 13.30
CA LEU A 421 25.78 24.03 13.55
C LEU A 421 25.87 22.66 14.23
N HIS A 422 27.07 22.12 14.47
CA HIS A 422 27.30 20.82 15.12
C HIS A 422 26.67 20.70 16.53
N SER A 423 26.32 21.82 17.17
CA SER A 423 25.57 21.79 18.44
C SER A 423 24.10 21.41 18.27
N THR A 424 23.58 21.38 17.05
CA THR A 424 22.13 21.27 16.73
C THR A 424 21.85 20.26 15.63
N VAL A 425 22.87 19.83 14.87
CA VAL A 425 22.70 18.95 13.71
C VAL A 425 23.84 17.93 13.68
N THR A 426 23.50 16.67 13.44
CA THR A 426 24.44 15.57 13.20
C THR A 426 24.73 15.49 11.70
N THR A 427 26.01 15.33 11.36
CA THR A 427 26.52 15.36 9.97
C THR A 427 27.99 14.98 9.96
N ASP A 428 28.43 14.24 8.94
CA ASP A 428 29.84 13.95 8.66
C ASP A 428 30.50 15.08 7.83
N GLY A 429 29.69 16.01 7.32
CA GLY A 429 30.07 17.09 6.43
C GLY A 429 29.95 16.71 4.96
N PHE A 430 29.69 17.71 4.11
CA PHE A 430 29.50 17.49 2.68
C PHE A 430 30.74 16.87 2.02
N GLY A 431 30.54 15.72 1.38
CA GLY A 431 31.50 15.12 0.46
C GLY A 431 31.72 15.95 -0.81
N LEU A 432 32.81 15.65 -1.53
CA LEU A 432 33.15 16.38 -2.75
C LEU A 432 32.14 16.12 -3.88
N GLU A 433 31.61 14.89 -3.97
CA GLU A 433 30.58 14.51 -4.96
C GLU A 433 29.24 15.24 -4.73
N ALA A 434 28.87 15.45 -3.46
CA ALA A 434 27.70 16.25 -3.11
C ALA A 434 27.85 17.69 -3.63
N CYS A 435 29.02 18.28 -3.42
CA CYS A 435 29.31 19.64 -3.88
C CYS A 435 29.36 19.72 -5.41
N ARG A 436 29.92 18.71 -6.10
CA ARG A 436 29.87 18.61 -7.57
C ARG A 436 28.43 18.56 -8.09
N SER A 437 27.57 17.77 -7.46
CA SER A 437 26.15 17.67 -7.80
C SER A 437 25.42 19.01 -7.60
N MET A 438 25.73 19.73 -6.52
CA MET A 438 25.18 21.07 -6.27
C MET A 438 25.63 22.09 -7.30
N VAL A 439 26.91 22.06 -7.71
CA VAL A 439 27.43 22.92 -8.76
C VAL A 439 26.70 22.61 -10.06
N SER A 440 26.64 21.34 -10.47
CA SER A 440 25.96 20.92 -11.71
C SER A 440 24.47 21.26 -11.76
N LEU A 441 23.79 21.30 -10.62
CA LEU A 441 22.38 21.69 -10.54
C LEU A 441 22.18 23.20 -10.82
N MET A 442 23.18 24.03 -10.50
CA MET A 442 23.08 25.49 -10.49
C MET A 442 23.80 26.15 -11.66
N ASP A 443 24.84 25.50 -12.19
CA ASP A 443 25.67 25.92 -13.31
C ASP A 443 24.85 25.96 -14.61
N LYS A 444 24.37 27.15 -14.96
CA LYS A 444 23.56 27.38 -16.17
C LYS A 444 24.41 27.79 -17.36
N ASP A 445 25.61 28.29 -17.11
CA ASP A 445 26.53 28.78 -18.14
C ASP A 445 27.58 27.74 -18.57
N GLY A 446 27.62 26.58 -17.91
CA GLY A 446 28.48 25.45 -18.25
C GLY A 446 29.93 25.65 -17.82
N THR A 447 30.17 26.50 -16.83
CA THR A 447 31.51 26.86 -16.34
C THR A 447 32.12 25.80 -15.42
N ALA A 448 31.33 24.82 -14.98
CA ALA A 448 31.65 23.85 -13.92
C ALA A 448 32.01 24.51 -12.58
N LYS A 449 31.63 25.78 -12.40
CA LYS A 449 31.81 26.59 -11.20
C LYS A 449 30.56 27.43 -10.97
N LEU A 450 30.52 28.19 -9.88
CA LEU A 450 29.37 29.01 -9.53
C LEU A 450 29.72 30.49 -9.54
N GLY A 451 29.06 31.23 -10.42
CA GLY A 451 29.04 32.68 -10.36
C GLY A 451 28.22 33.20 -9.18
N VAL A 452 28.33 34.50 -8.87
CA VAL A 452 27.67 35.11 -7.70
C VAL A 452 26.15 34.85 -7.66
N LYS A 453 25.49 34.93 -8.83
CA LYS A 453 24.04 34.76 -8.94
C LYS A 453 23.62 33.32 -8.65
N GLU A 454 24.36 32.35 -9.18
CA GLU A 454 24.12 30.93 -9.03
C GLU A 454 24.40 30.50 -7.59
N PHE A 455 25.54 30.92 -7.03
CA PHE A 455 25.86 30.68 -5.63
C PHE A 455 24.81 31.29 -4.69
N ASN A 456 24.32 32.50 -4.95
CA ASN A 456 23.25 33.11 -4.15
C ASN A 456 21.94 32.31 -4.21
N PHE A 457 21.60 31.74 -5.36
CA PHE A 457 20.40 30.90 -5.49
C PHE A 457 20.56 29.59 -4.73
N LEU A 458 21.71 28.92 -4.89
CA LEU A 458 22.07 27.72 -4.15
C LEU A 458 22.04 27.97 -2.64
N TRP A 459 22.65 29.07 -2.19
CA TRP A 459 22.72 29.43 -0.77
C TRP A 459 21.34 29.63 -0.15
N LYS A 460 20.43 30.30 -0.86
CA LYS A 460 19.04 30.46 -0.42
C LYS A 460 18.31 29.12 -0.32
N LYS A 461 18.53 28.20 -1.27
CA LYS A 461 17.97 26.85 -1.22
C LYS A 461 18.48 26.07 -0.01
N ILE A 462 19.79 26.01 0.19
CA ILE A 462 20.40 25.34 1.34
C ILE A 462 19.88 25.93 2.65
N LYS A 463 19.72 27.25 2.75
CA LYS A 463 19.14 27.89 3.93
C LYS A 463 17.67 27.53 4.18
N ASN A 464 16.87 27.46 3.11
CA ASN A 464 15.48 27.03 3.22
C ASN A 464 15.39 25.56 3.67
N TRP A 465 16.18 24.67 3.05
CA TRP A 465 16.24 23.26 3.44
C TRP A 465 16.77 23.06 4.85
N GLN A 466 17.74 23.88 5.29
CA GLN A 466 18.19 23.89 6.68
C GLN A 466 17.05 24.24 7.64
N GLN A 467 16.23 25.24 7.32
CA GLN A 467 15.10 25.61 8.16
C GLN A 467 14.07 24.49 8.23
N ILE A 468 13.73 23.89 7.09
CA ILE A 468 12.82 22.74 7.04
C ILE A 468 13.40 21.57 7.86
N PHE A 469 14.69 21.31 7.75
CA PHE A 469 15.34 20.25 8.51
C PHE A 469 15.12 20.42 10.02
N LEU A 470 15.43 21.62 10.53
CA LEU A 470 15.29 21.95 11.95
C LEU A 470 13.83 22.03 12.43
N GLU A 471 12.89 22.34 11.54
CA GLU A 471 11.46 22.41 11.86
C GLU A 471 10.84 21.01 12.00
N TYR A 472 11.33 20.05 11.22
CA TYR A 472 10.79 18.69 11.15
C TYR A 472 11.62 17.65 11.92
N ASP A 473 12.82 17.99 12.42
CA ASP A 473 13.54 17.24 13.47
C ASP A 473 12.85 17.45 14.82
N THR A 474 11.70 16.79 14.98
CA THR A 474 10.78 17.00 16.11
C THR A 474 11.29 16.40 17.40
N ASP A 475 12.11 15.36 17.31
CA ASP A 475 12.77 14.73 18.44
C ASP A 475 14.10 15.40 18.80
N SER A 476 14.53 16.42 18.03
CA SER A 476 15.76 17.20 18.25
C SER A 476 16.99 16.29 18.33
N THR A 477 16.99 15.21 17.56
CA THR A 477 18.09 14.25 17.50
C THR A 477 19.26 14.77 16.66
N GLY A 478 19.05 15.83 15.89
CA GLY A 478 19.98 16.31 14.88
C GLY A 478 20.00 15.44 13.64
N THR A 479 19.09 14.47 13.53
CA THR A 479 18.93 13.55 12.40
C THR A 479 17.44 13.46 12.05
N MET A 480 17.13 13.04 10.82
CA MET A 480 15.75 12.78 10.41
C MET A 480 15.47 11.30 10.37
N ASN A 481 14.44 10.86 11.09
CA ASN A 481 13.87 9.55 10.80
C ASN A 481 13.07 9.60 9.49
N SER A 482 12.63 8.42 9.05
CA SER A 482 11.91 8.26 7.79
C SER A 482 10.57 9.02 7.70
N MET A 483 9.85 9.21 8.82
CA MET A 483 8.63 10.02 8.90
C MET A 483 8.96 11.50 8.65
N GLU A 484 9.98 12.00 9.34
CA GLU A 484 10.43 13.38 9.26
C GLU A 484 10.94 13.70 7.86
N MET A 485 11.68 12.78 7.24
CA MET A 485 12.13 12.89 5.86
C MET A 485 10.96 13.07 4.88
N ARG A 486 9.91 12.26 5.00
CA ARG A 486 8.73 12.36 4.12
C ARG A 486 8.05 13.72 4.24
N LEU A 487 7.86 14.21 5.47
CA LEU A 487 7.23 15.50 5.72
C LEU A 487 8.12 16.66 5.24
N ALA A 488 9.43 16.56 5.47
CA ALA A 488 10.41 17.53 5.02
C ALA A 488 10.49 17.62 3.49
N LEU A 489 10.37 16.50 2.76
CA LEU A 489 10.26 16.48 1.30
C LEU A 489 9.00 17.19 0.81
N GLU A 490 7.84 16.91 1.44
CA GLU A 490 6.57 17.59 1.10
C GLU A 490 6.68 19.11 1.33
N ALA A 491 7.28 19.53 2.46
CA ALA A 491 7.53 20.94 2.78
C ALA A 491 8.54 21.60 1.83
N ALA A 492 9.52 20.85 1.33
CA ALA A 492 10.46 21.30 0.31
C ALA A 492 9.84 21.39 -1.10
N GLY A 493 8.60 20.95 -1.27
CA GLY A 493 7.83 21.03 -2.53
C GLY A 493 7.86 19.76 -3.37
N PHE A 494 8.46 18.67 -2.86
CA PHE A 494 8.52 17.36 -3.52
C PHE A 494 7.42 16.46 -2.96
N ARG A 495 6.47 16.09 -3.81
CA ARG A 495 5.50 15.03 -3.50
C ARG A 495 5.97 13.78 -4.21
N LEU A 496 6.34 12.75 -3.45
CA LEU A 496 6.72 11.46 -3.97
C LEU A 496 5.67 10.42 -3.59
N ASN A 497 5.46 9.41 -4.42
CA ASN A 497 4.68 8.24 -4.03
C ASN A 497 5.41 7.43 -2.93
N GLU A 498 4.69 6.54 -2.25
CA GLU A 498 5.25 5.81 -1.10
C GLU A 498 6.46 4.95 -1.46
N LYS A 499 6.45 4.28 -2.62
CA LYS A 499 7.58 3.48 -3.11
C LYS A 499 8.84 4.34 -3.32
N LEU A 500 8.69 5.53 -3.89
CA LEU A 500 9.80 6.47 -4.07
C LEU A 500 10.28 7.03 -2.74
N ASN A 501 9.38 7.36 -1.80
CA ASN A 501 9.77 7.77 -0.45
C ASN A 501 10.58 6.67 0.27
N GLN A 502 10.18 5.41 0.12
CA GLN A 502 10.93 4.26 0.67
C GLN A 502 12.31 4.17 0.02
N ILE A 503 12.41 4.18 -1.31
CA ILE A 503 13.70 4.10 -2.03
C ILE A 503 14.61 5.26 -1.62
N VAL A 504 14.08 6.47 -1.53
CA VAL A 504 14.83 7.66 -1.11
C VAL A 504 15.33 7.50 0.32
N THR A 505 14.44 7.13 1.24
CA THR A 505 14.80 6.95 2.65
C THR A 505 15.90 5.90 2.80
N THR A 506 15.73 4.71 2.20
CA THR A 506 16.71 3.62 2.30
C THR A 506 18.04 3.96 1.64
N ARG A 507 18.04 4.74 0.54
CA ARG A 507 19.26 5.11 -0.16
C ARG A 507 20.12 6.11 0.61
N TYR A 508 19.48 7.02 1.36
CA TYR A 508 20.13 8.14 2.03
C TYR A 508 20.21 7.99 3.55
N ALA A 509 19.70 6.88 4.11
CA ALA A 509 19.86 6.57 5.53
C ALA A 509 21.28 6.11 5.85
N ASP A 510 21.79 6.49 7.02
CA ASP A 510 23.14 6.16 7.48
C ASP A 510 23.25 4.69 7.97
N GLY A 511 24.41 4.10 7.67
CA GLY A 511 24.64 2.65 7.52
C GLY A 511 24.86 1.84 8.79
N GLU A 512 24.93 2.45 9.99
CA GLU A 512 25.11 1.67 11.23
C GLU A 512 23.78 1.18 11.83
N ASN A 513 22.67 1.86 11.56
CA ASN A 513 21.34 1.42 12.01
C ASN A 513 20.25 1.51 10.92
N GLY A 514 20.49 2.17 9.78
CA GLY A 514 19.56 2.22 8.64
C GLY A 514 18.22 2.92 8.90
N ILE A 515 18.14 3.75 9.95
CA ILE A 515 16.87 4.31 10.45
C ILE A 515 16.82 5.85 10.31
N THR A 516 17.97 6.52 10.23
CA THR A 516 18.07 7.98 10.30
C THR A 516 18.91 8.55 9.16
N ILE A 517 18.61 9.79 8.77
CA ILE A 517 19.24 10.56 7.68
C ILE A 517 19.82 11.82 8.32
N ASP A 518 21.12 12.02 8.18
CA ASP A 518 21.78 13.25 8.62
C ASP A 518 21.52 14.43 7.66
N PHE A 519 22.00 15.61 8.03
CA PHE A 519 21.72 16.82 7.26
C PHE A 519 22.36 16.85 5.88
N ASP A 520 23.58 16.33 5.74
CA ASP A 520 24.28 16.31 4.46
C ASP A 520 23.62 15.30 3.50
N ASN A 521 23.21 14.11 3.94
CA ASN A 521 22.46 13.15 3.12
C ASN A 521 21.08 13.69 2.76
N TYR A 522 20.40 14.40 3.67
CA TYR A 522 19.13 15.09 3.39
C TYR A 522 19.28 16.12 2.25
N VAL A 523 20.29 16.99 2.32
CA VAL A 523 20.53 18.00 1.28
C VAL A 523 20.97 17.34 -0.03
N CYS A 524 21.81 16.30 0.02
CA CYS A 524 22.19 15.53 -1.17
C CYS A 524 20.97 14.91 -1.87
N CYS A 525 20.02 14.39 -1.09
CA CYS A 525 18.77 13.86 -1.61
C CYS A 525 17.97 14.93 -2.36
N LEU A 526 17.75 16.10 -1.75
CA LEU A 526 17.00 17.19 -2.34
C LEU A 526 17.63 17.73 -3.62
N VAL A 527 18.95 17.89 -3.64
CA VAL A 527 19.71 18.28 -4.83
C VAL A 527 19.48 17.28 -5.95
N ARG A 528 19.64 15.97 -5.67
CA ARG A 528 19.47 14.93 -6.68
C ARG A 528 18.03 14.82 -7.18
N LEU A 529 17.04 14.90 -6.29
CA LEU A 529 15.63 14.93 -6.67
C LEU A 529 15.35 16.14 -7.57
N GLU A 530 15.85 17.32 -7.22
CA GLU A 530 15.67 18.53 -8.04
C GLU A 530 16.30 18.37 -9.43
N THR A 531 17.52 17.82 -9.54
CA THR A 531 18.16 17.58 -10.83
C THR A 531 17.36 16.60 -11.68
N MET A 532 16.85 15.53 -11.08
CA MET A 532 16.02 14.53 -11.78
C MET A 532 14.71 15.13 -12.29
N PHE A 533 14.00 15.91 -11.47
CA PHE A 533 12.76 16.58 -11.90
C PHE A 533 13.02 17.59 -13.02
N ARG A 534 14.08 18.41 -12.91
CA ARG A 534 14.43 19.40 -13.95
C ARG A 534 14.81 18.72 -15.26
N THR A 535 15.61 17.64 -15.19
CA THR A 535 16.03 16.87 -16.36
C THR A 535 14.82 16.22 -17.04
N PHE A 536 13.92 15.62 -16.26
CA PHE A 536 12.69 15.04 -16.80
C PHE A 536 11.82 16.10 -17.49
N GLN A 537 11.55 17.23 -16.84
CA GLN A 537 10.75 18.33 -17.41
C GLN A 537 11.39 18.96 -18.66
N ALA A 538 12.72 18.97 -18.75
CA ALA A 538 13.42 19.48 -19.93
C ALA A 538 13.33 18.53 -21.13
N LEU A 539 13.18 17.22 -20.88
CA LEU A 539 13.10 16.17 -21.90
C LEU A 539 11.66 15.82 -22.28
N GLU A 540 10.70 16.01 -21.38
CA GLU A 540 9.28 15.82 -21.62
C GLU A 540 8.73 16.97 -22.49
N LYS A 541 8.36 16.65 -23.72
CA LYS A 541 7.78 17.62 -24.68
C LYS A 541 6.28 17.45 -24.90
N ASP A 542 5.77 16.25 -24.64
CA ASP A 542 4.45 15.81 -25.09
C ASP A 542 3.40 15.77 -23.95
N GLY A 543 3.81 16.09 -22.71
CA GLY A 543 2.92 16.15 -21.54
C GLY A 543 2.25 14.81 -21.18
N ASN A 544 2.84 13.69 -21.61
CA ASN A 544 2.30 12.34 -21.41
C ASN A 544 2.99 11.56 -20.28
N GLU A 545 3.75 12.26 -19.42
CA GLU A 545 4.53 11.71 -18.31
C GLU A 545 5.54 10.63 -18.76
N LYS A 546 6.02 10.71 -20.01
CA LYS A 546 7.00 9.77 -20.57
C LYS A 546 8.12 10.50 -21.31
N ILE A 547 9.33 9.94 -21.22
CA ILE A 547 10.50 10.37 -21.99
C ILE A 547 11.05 9.17 -22.77
N ASN A 548 11.47 9.40 -24.01
CA ASN A 548 12.13 8.41 -24.84
C ASN A 548 13.62 8.73 -24.92
N LEU A 549 14.47 7.82 -24.43
CA LEU A 549 15.92 7.97 -24.41
C LEU A 549 16.56 6.83 -25.19
N ASN A 550 17.51 7.16 -26.08
CA ASN A 550 18.44 6.16 -26.60
C ASN A 550 19.55 5.88 -25.58
N LEU A 551 20.35 4.82 -25.81
CA LEU A 551 21.40 4.40 -24.87
C LEU A 551 22.39 5.54 -24.51
N PRO A 552 22.94 6.33 -25.46
CA PRO A 552 23.80 7.47 -25.13
C PRO A 552 23.11 8.53 -24.26
N GLN A 553 21.85 8.88 -24.57
CA GLN A 553 21.08 9.85 -23.79
C GLN A 553 20.78 9.33 -22.38
N PHE A 554 20.45 8.04 -22.26
CA PHE A 554 20.24 7.40 -20.96
C PHE A 554 21.51 7.47 -20.11
N LEU A 555 22.66 7.06 -20.66
CA LEU A 555 23.95 7.13 -19.96
C LEU A 555 24.30 8.56 -19.55
N HIS A 556 24.08 9.54 -20.44
CA HIS A 556 24.32 10.94 -20.13
C HIS A 556 23.45 11.41 -18.95
N VAL A 557 22.15 11.12 -18.97
CA VAL A 557 21.23 11.50 -17.90
C VAL A 557 21.55 10.77 -16.59
N THR A 558 21.91 9.49 -16.60
CA THR A 558 22.14 8.76 -15.35
C THR A 558 23.49 9.05 -14.68
N MET A 559 24.51 9.40 -15.48
CA MET A 559 25.88 9.63 -14.99
C MET A 559 26.14 11.09 -14.64
N PHE A 560 25.50 12.04 -15.33
CA PHE A 560 25.77 13.47 -15.19
C PHE A 560 24.61 14.28 -14.60
N ALA A 561 23.52 13.62 -14.16
CA ALA A 561 22.40 14.25 -13.44
C ALA A 561 22.37 13.92 -11.93
#